data_AF-A0A3A0G5R6-F1
#
_entry.id   AF-A0A3A0G5R6-F1
#
_cell.length_a   1.000
_cell.length_b   1.000
_cell.length_c   1.000
_cell.angle_alpha   90.00
_cell.angle_beta   90.00
_cell.angle_gamma   90.00
#
_symmetry.space_group_name_H-M   'P 1'
#
loop_
_entity.id
_entity.type
_entity.pdbx_description
1 polymer ?
#
loop_
_entity_poly.entity_id
_entity_poly.type
_entity_poly.pdbx_seq_one_letter_code
_entity_poly.pdbx_strand_id
1 'polypeptide(L)'
;MSIDFLFELERSIDGGKEIYACPGLGRNQWVIGKSAEDLKKQAQRSADSKKMPVQIVKLISKQDAVAGDMYLVPTQIGDPGARGEPNIQWSVMETKEAADNMKDVRKGPAPFFGMQLQETIQPVGG
;
A
#
# COMPACT_ATOMS: atom_id res chain seq x y z
N MET A 1 -3.87 9.22 15.12
CA MET A 1 -2.63 8.40 15.08
C MET A 1 -2.54 7.71 13.72
N SER A 2 -1.35 7.30 13.26
CA SER A 2 -1.19 6.61 11.97
C SER A 2 -1.96 5.28 11.88
N ILE A 3 -2.28 4.66 13.02
CA ILE A 3 -3.13 3.47 13.09
C ILE A 3 -4.60 3.77 12.75
N ASP A 4 -5.13 4.95 13.10
CA ASP A 4 -6.53 5.32 12.79
C ASP A 4 -6.74 5.39 11.28
N PHE A 5 -5.75 5.94 10.55
CA PHE A 5 -5.74 5.96 9.10
C PHE A 5 -5.89 4.54 8.50
N LEU A 6 -5.24 3.53 9.09
CA LEU A 6 -5.33 2.15 8.60
C LEU A 6 -6.73 1.56 8.78
N PHE A 7 -7.39 1.83 9.90
CA PHE A 7 -8.76 1.37 10.14
C PHE A 7 -9.78 2.11 9.26
N GLU A 8 -9.59 3.41 9.03
CA GLU A 8 -10.41 4.18 8.10
C GLU A 8 -10.24 3.68 6.65
N LEU A 9 -9.03 3.24 6.30
CA LEU A 9 -8.72 2.63 5.01
C LEU A 9 -9.44 1.29 4.85
N GLU A 10 -9.34 0.39 5.84
CA GLU A 10 -10.04 -0.90 5.85
C GLU A 10 -11.55 -0.70 5.72
N ARG A 11 -12.13 0.18 6.55
CA ARG A 11 -13.56 0.51 6.49
C ARG A 11 -13.99 1.08 5.14
N SER A 12 -13.12 1.86 4.50
CA SER A 12 -13.41 2.43 3.17
C SER A 12 -13.45 1.36 2.10
N ILE A 13 -12.49 0.43 2.12
CA ILE A 13 -12.41 -0.71 1.19
C ILE A 13 -13.60 -1.65 1.39
N ASP A 14 -13.88 -2.04 2.63
CA ASP A 14 -15.03 -2.90 2.96
C ASP A 14 -16.38 -2.22 2.65
N GLY A 15 -16.42 -0.88 2.70
CA GLY A 15 -17.55 -0.06 2.25
C GLY A 15 -17.68 0.07 0.72
N GLY A 16 -16.86 -0.63 -0.05
CA GLY A 16 -16.89 -0.66 -1.52
C GLY A 16 -16.20 0.52 -2.20
N LYS A 17 -15.43 1.35 -1.46
CA LYS A 17 -14.67 2.43 -2.10
C LYS A 17 -13.45 1.86 -2.81
N GLU A 18 -13.22 2.34 -4.01
CA GLU A 18 -12.01 2.01 -4.75
C GLU A 18 -10.83 2.82 -4.21
N ILE A 19 -9.82 2.10 -3.75
CA ILE A 19 -8.59 2.66 -3.21
C ILE A 19 -7.45 2.04 -3.98
N TYR A 20 -6.47 2.87 -4.32
CA TYR A 20 -5.30 2.46 -5.08
C TYR A 20 -4.04 2.74 -4.31
N ALA A 21 -2.97 2.01 -4.61
CA ALA A 21 -1.68 2.20 -4.01
C ALA A 21 -0.56 2.03 -5.05
N CYS A 22 0.53 2.77 -4.86
CA CYS A 22 1.77 2.54 -5.60
C CYS A 22 2.99 2.72 -4.68
N PRO A 23 4.13 2.08 -4.99
CA PRO A 23 5.40 2.35 -4.33
C PRO A 23 5.76 3.84 -4.36
N GLY A 24 6.15 4.37 -3.20
CA GLY A 24 6.70 5.71 -3.04
C GLY A 24 8.20 5.78 -3.35
N LEU A 25 8.77 6.97 -3.19
CA LEU A 25 10.21 7.22 -3.40
C LEU A 25 11.06 6.60 -2.30
N GLY A 26 10.58 6.59 -1.06
CA GLY A 26 11.26 5.98 0.07
C GLY A 26 11.26 4.45 0.00
N ARG A 27 12.24 3.84 0.68
CA ARG A 27 12.24 2.39 0.93
C ARG A 27 11.01 2.04 1.78
N ASN A 28 10.30 0.98 1.39
CA ASN A 28 9.09 0.50 2.09
C ASN A 28 7.97 1.56 2.20
N GLN A 29 8.05 2.63 1.42
CA GLN A 29 7.01 3.65 1.36
C GLN A 29 6.00 3.28 0.28
N TRP A 30 4.72 3.45 0.59
CA TRP A 30 3.62 3.35 -0.36
C TRP A 30 2.78 4.60 -0.30
N VAL A 31 2.30 5.02 -1.45
CA VAL A 31 1.41 6.17 -1.62
C VAL A 31 0.03 5.62 -1.94
N ILE A 32 -0.96 6.05 -1.14
CA ILE A 32 -2.35 5.62 -1.24
C ILE A 32 -3.17 6.74 -1.88
N GLY A 33 -3.99 6.41 -2.87
CA GLY A 33 -4.77 7.36 -3.66
C GLY A 33 -6.20 6.86 -3.92
N LYS A 34 -7.05 7.77 -4.41
CA LYS A 34 -8.47 7.49 -4.72
C LYS A 34 -8.66 6.97 -6.15
N SER A 35 -7.71 7.21 -7.05
CA SER A 35 -7.75 6.72 -8.42
C SER A 35 -6.36 6.28 -8.88
N ALA A 36 -6.31 5.39 -9.87
CA ALA A 36 -5.05 5.01 -10.51
C ALA A 36 -4.38 6.20 -11.21
N GLU A 37 -5.17 7.08 -11.83
CA GLU A 37 -4.68 8.27 -12.55
C GLU A 37 -3.92 9.24 -11.63
N ASP A 38 -4.43 9.48 -10.42
CA ASP A 38 -3.76 10.31 -9.41
C ASP A 38 -2.36 9.77 -9.05
N LEU A 39 -2.22 8.44 -9.09
CA LEU A 39 -0.98 7.76 -8.72
C LEU A 39 0.01 7.65 -9.88
N LYS A 40 -0.41 7.81 -11.15
CA LYS A 40 0.49 7.65 -12.32
C LYS A 40 1.73 8.52 -12.23
N LYS A 41 1.57 9.80 -11.89
CA LYS A 41 2.70 10.73 -11.77
C LYS A 41 3.67 10.31 -10.66
N GLN A 42 3.15 9.80 -9.55
CA GLN A 42 3.97 9.35 -8.43
C GLN A 42 4.66 8.02 -8.73
N ALA A 43 3.93 7.07 -9.32
CA ALA A 43 4.44 5.78 -9.77
C ALA A 43 5.54 5.95 -10.83
N GLN A 44 5.38 6.88 -11.77
CA GLN A 44 6.42 7.21 -12.76
C GLN A 44 7.68 7.72 -12.09
N ARG A 45 7.57 8.70 -11.19
CA ARG A 45 8.71 9.21 -10.41
C ARG A 45 9.41 8.11 -9.62
N SER A 46 8.65 7.19 -9.03
CA SER A 46 9.19 6.03 -8.31
C SER A 46 9.89 5.06 -9.26
N ALA A 47 9.31 4.77 -10.43
CA ALA A 47 9.91 3.88 -11.43
C ALA A 47 11.23 4.43 -11.95
N ASP A 48 11.26 5.72 -12.32
CA ASP A 48 12.46 6.40 -12.80
C ASP A 48 13.55 6.46 -11.72
N SER A 49 13.18 6.82 -10.49
CA SER A 49 14.12 6.91 -9.37
C SER A 49 14.72 5.55 -8.98
N LYS A 50 13.94 4.47 -9.09
CA LYS A 50 14.38 3.11 -8.74
C LYS A 50 14.97 2.36 -9.93
N LYS A 51 14.86 2.93 -11.14
CA LYS A 51 15.25 2.29 -12.41
C LYS A 51 14.63 0.90 -12.59
N MET A 52 13.39 0.74 -12.15
CA MET A 52 12.68 -0.54 -12.20
C MET A 52 11.18 -0.31 -12.40
N PRO A 53 10.47 -1.29 -12.97
CA PRO A 53 9.01 -1.20 -13.09
C PRO A 53 8.34 -1.07 -11.73
N VAL A 54 7.29 -0.25 -11.67
CA VAL A 54 6.50 0.00 -10.45
C VAL A 54 5.04 -0.28 -10.74
N GLN A 55 4.38 -1.00 -9.83
CA GLN A 55 2.98 -1.38 -9.99
C GLN A 55 2.06 -0.37 -9.30
N ILE A 56 0.97 -0.03 -9.99
CA ILE A 56 -0.22 0.56 -9.38
C ILE A 56 -1.18 -0.59 -9.12
N VAL A 57 -1.63 -0.73 -7.87
CA VAL A 57 -2.52 -1.78 -7.43
C VAL A 57 -3.81 -1.19 -6.87
N LYS A 58 -4.90 -1.92 -6.99
CA LYS A 58 -6.13 -1.68 -6.25
C LYS A 58 -6.02 -2.41 -4.92
N LEU A 59 -6.26 -1.70 -3.83
CA LEU A 59 -6.37 -2.30 -2.50
C LEU A 59 -7.76 -2.91 -2.34
N ILE A 60 -7.79 -4.19 -1.99
CA ILE A 60 -9.01 -4.97 -1.80
C ILE A 60 -9.03 -5.59 -0.40
N SER A 61 -10.20 -6.04 0.03
CA SER A 61 -10.29 -6.75 1.30
C SER A 61 -9.45 -8.03 1.22
N LYS A 62 -8.79 -8.38 2.33
CA LYS A 62 -8.01 -9.63 2.44
C LYS A 62 -8.86 -10.90 2.23
N GLN A 63 -10.18 -10.77 2.27
CA GLN A 63 -11.15 -11.84 1.97
C GLN A 63 -11.43 -11.98 0.47
N ASP A 64 -11.23 -10.89 -0.30
CA ASP A 64 -11.48 -10.85 -1.74
C ASP A 64 -10.23 -11.19 -2.57
N ALA A 65 -9.06 -11.24 -1.92
CA ALA A 65 -7.80 -11.62 -2.56
C ALA A 65 -7.87 -13.07 -3.07
N VAL A 66 -7.49 -13.27 -4.33
CA VAL A 66 -7.47 -14.59 -4.98
C VAL A 66 -6.06 -15.17 -5.00
N ALA A 67 -5.94 -16.44 -5.42
CA ALA A 67 -4.64 -17.10 -5.52
C ALA A 67 -3.71 -16.34 -6.48
N GLY A 68 -2.52 -15.97 -5.99
CA GLY A 68 -1.53 -15.20 -6.74
C GLY A 68 -1.56 -13.69 -6.47
N ASP A 69 -2.60 -13.17 -5.81
CA ASP A 69 -2.59 -11.80 -5.30
C ASP A 69 -1.59 -11.66 -4.15
N MET A 70 -0.97 -10.48 -4.06
CA MET A 70 -0.08 -10.14 -2.95
C MET A 70 -0.83 -9.35 -1.88
N TYR A 71 -0.22 -9.19 -0.71
CA TYR A 71 -0.77 -8.44 0.42
C TYR A 71 0.13 -7.27 0.79
N LEU A 72 -0.44 -6.09 0.98
CA LEU A 72 0.23 -4.90 1.49
C LEU A 72 0.06 -4.83 3.02
N VAL A 73 1.19 -4.87 3.73
CA VAL A 73 1.23 -5.07 5.17
C VAL A 73 1.96 -3.92 5.86
N PRO A 74 1.34 -3.21 6.82
CA PRO A 74 2.03 -2.21 7.61
C PRO A 74 2.97 -2.90 8.62
N THR A 75 4.28 -2.78 8.42
CA THR A 75 5.32 -3.42 9.23
C THR A 75 5.91 -2.49 10.30
N GLN A 76 5.71 -1.18 10.16
CA GLN A 76 6.08 -0.22 11.19
C GLN A 76 5.11 0.96 11.18
N ILE A 77 4.50 1.23 12.34
CA ILE A 77 3.54 2.33 12.50
C ILE A 77 4.14 3.37 13.43
N GLY A 78 4.66 4.45 12.82
CA GLY A 78 5.23 5.58 13.53
C GLY A 78 4.19 6.64 13.91
N ASP A 79 4.62 7.63 14.67
CA ASP A 79 3.83 8.82 14.94
C ASP A 79 3.59 9.62 13.65
N PRO A 80 2.42 10.26 13.49
CA PRO A 80 2.13 11.11 12.34
C PRO A 80 3.22 12.17 12.15
N GLY A 81 3.54 12.49 10.91
CA GLY A 81 4.49 13.54 10.60
C GLY A 81 3.98 14.93 10.98
N ALA A 82 4.81 15.95 10.73
CA ALA A 82 4.56 17.34 11.15
C ALA A 82 3.25 17.93 10.58
N ARG A 83 2.73 17.39 9.47
CA ARG A 83 1.45 17.83 8.88
C ARG A 83 0.30 16.84 9.13
N GLY A 84 0.49 15.91 10.05
CA GLY A 84 -0.48 14.85 10.35
C GLY A 84 -0.48 13.72 9.32
N GLU A 85 0.51 13.67 8.41
CA GLU A 85 0.60 12.57 7.45
C GLU A 85 0.90 11.24 8.14
N PRO A 86 0.28 10.13 7.70
CA PRO A 86 0.54 8.82 8.28
C PRO A 86 2.00 8.41 8.02
N ASN A 87 2.70 8.00 9.07
CA ASN A 87 4.07 7.49 8.98
C ASN A 87 4.06 5.97 9.10
N ILE A 88 3.98 5.29 7.96
CA ILE A 88 3.82 3.83 7.89
C ILE A 88 4.85 3.27 6.93
N GLN A 89 5.62 2.29 7.40
CA GLN A 89 6.42 1.43 6.53
C GLN A 89 5.61 0.19 6.17
N TRP A 90 5.71 -0.19 4.90
CA TRP A 90 4.94 -1.27 4.33
C TRP A 90 5.84 -2.34 3.75
N SER A 91 5.39 -3.58 3.80
CA SER A 91 5.99 -4.68 3.07
C SER A 91 4.93 -5.39 2.24
N VAL A 92 5.38 -6.09 1.20
CA VAL A 92 4.52 -6.92 0.35
C VAL A 92 4.75 -8.38 0.71
N MET A 93 3.66 -9.11 0.94
CA MET A 93 3.69 -10.53 1.29
C MET A 93 2.91 -11.35 0.27
N GLU A 94 3.40 -12.56 -0.02
CA GLU A 94 2.78 -13.44 -1.01
C GLU A 94 1.64 -14.29 -0.44
N THR A 95 1.56 -14.42 0.90
CA THR A 95 0.53 -15.21 1.58
C THR A 95 -0.12 -14.42 2.70
N LYS A 96 -1.37 -14.76 2.99
CA LYS A 96 -2.15 -14.15 4.07
C LYS A 96 -1.52 -14.43 5.43
N GLU A 97 -1.00 -15.63 5.62
CA GLU A 97 -0.34 -16.08 6.84
C GLU A 97 0.97 -15.32 7.08
N ALA A 98 1.77 -15.08 6.04
CA ALA A 98 2.96 -14.24 6.16
C ALA A 98 2.57 -12.79 6.48
N ALA A 99 1.50 -12.27 5.88
CA ALA A 99 0.98 -10.94 6.18
C ALA A 99 0.53 -10.79 7.64
N ASP A 100 -0.18 -11.77 8.18
CA ASP A 100 -0.64 -11.77 9.58
C ASP A 100 0.52 -11.80 10.58
N ASN A 101 1.60 -12.51 10.27
CA ASN A 101 2.80 -12.59 11.12
C ASN A 101 3.70 -11.35 11.05
N MET A 102 3.64 -10.59 9.96
CA MET A 102 4.54 -9.46 9.69
C MET A 102 3.99 -8.10 10.13
N LYS A 103 2.69 -8.00 10.42
CA LYS A 103 2.05 -6.74 10.81
C LYS A 103 2.59 -6.22 12.14
N ASP A 104 2.74 -4.89 12.26
CA ASP A 104 3.13 -4.27 13.53
C ASP A 104 1.98 -4.33 14.54
N VAL A 105 2.05 -5.28 15.48
CA VAL A 105 1.04 -5.46 16.53
C VAL A 105 1.22 -4.54 17.74
N ARG A 106 2.33 -3.79 17.83
CA ARG A 106 2.64 -2.96 19.00
C ARG A 106 1.68 -1.78 19.18
N LYS A 107 1.04 -1.36 18.09
CA LYS A 107 0.06 -0.27 18.06
C LYS A 107 -1.39 -0.76 17.90
N GLY A 108 -1.62 -2.07 18.03
CA GLY A 108 -2.94 -2.71 17.86
C GLY A 108 -2.97 -3.71 16.69
N PRO A 109 -4.11 -4.36 16.41
CA PRO A 109 -4.24 -5.31 15.32
C PRO A 109 -4.32 -4.57 13.97
N ALA A 110 -3.17 -4.09 13.48
CA ALA A 110 -3.11 -3.33 12.24
C ALA A 110 -3.69 -4.15 11.06
N PRO A 111 -4.61 -3.58 10.26
CA PRO A 111 -5.13 -4.27 9.10
C PRO A 111 -4.06 -4.36 8.01
N PHE A 112 -4.24 -5.33 7.11
CA PHE A 112 -3.47 -5.48 5.88
C PHE A 112 -4.44 -5.71 4.72
N PHE A 113 -3.97 -5.48 3.51
CA PHE A 113 -4.83 -5.34 2.34
C PHE A 113 -4.38 -6.28 1.24
N GLY A 114 -5.32 -6.88 0.50
CA GLY A 114 -5.00 -7.55 -0.75
C GLY A 114 -4.61 -6.53 -1.82
N MET A 115 -3.78 -6.93 -2.77
CA MET A 115 -3.29 -6.11 -3.86
C MET A 115 -3.66 -6.75 -5.20
N GLN A 116 -4.56 -6.11 -5.93
CA GLN A 116 -4.89 -6.50 -7.30
C GLN A 116 -4.15 -5.58 -8.27
N LEU A 117 -3.33 -6.13 -9.15
CA LEU A 117 -2.60 -5.35 -10.16
C LEU A 117 -3.56 -4.61 -11.09
N GLN A 118 -3.32 -3.32 -11.30
CA GLN A 118 -4.10 -2.48 -12.22
C GLN A 118 -3.24 -2.04 -13.40
N GLU A 119 -2.05 -1.52 -13.13
CA GLU A 119 -1.14 -1.00 -14.15
C GLU A 119 0.31 -1.22 -13.72
N THR A 120 1.19 -1.41 -14.69
CA THR A 120 2.64 -1.43 -14.46
C THR A 120 3.29 -0.27 -15.20
N ILE A 121 3.95 0.61 -14.45
CA ILE A 121 4.67 1.77 -14.96
C ILE A 121 6.13 1.40 -15.19
N GLN A 122 6.62 1.65 -16.40
CA GLN A 122 8.02 1.46 -16.79
C GLN A 122 8.82 2.76 -16.58
N PRO A 123 10.12 2.68 -16.22
CA PRO A 123 10.98 3.87 -16.21
C PRO A 123 11.17 4.42 -17.63
N VAL A 124 11.21 5.75 -17.80
CA VAL A 124 11.34 6.40 -19.13
C VAL A 124 12.79 6.45 -19.63
N GLY A 125 13.78 6.32 -18.74
CA GLY A 125 15.21 6.38 -19.07
C GLY A 125 15.95 5.10 -18.72
N GLY A 126 15.94 4.13 -19.63
CA GLY A 126 16.83 2.96 -19.64
C GLY A 126 18.09 3.22 -20.43
#